data_AF-A0ABF7QKB0-F1
#
_entry.id   AF-A0ABF7QKB0-F1
#
_cell.length_a   1.000
_cell.length_b   1.000
_cell.length_c   1.000
_cell.angle_alpha   90.00
_cell.angle_beta   90.00
_cell.angle_gamma   90.00
#
_symmetry.space_group_name_H-M   'P 1'
#
loop_
_entity.id
_entity.type
_entity.pdbx_description
1 polymer ?
#
loop_
_entity_poly.entity_id
_entity_poly.type
_entity_poly.pdbx_seq_one_letter_code
_entity_poly.pdbx_strand_id
1 'polypeptide(L)'
;MLAERLVGDLLPPSMALWLAAQEVKARTGMEPFPLVPKPEKTPEMLEAVTTALRSLSEILEPSARRRPELAVEIAKLFAAFNLYTGDAAKSAVQVEVWGEQLGEFPLFAIRKAVRWAVRGEQKMPSLAAFIGDTKIAMGRQIQARRKLLTDWVAM
;
A
#
# COMPACT_ATOMS: atom_id res chain seq x y z
N MET A 1 5.33 -7.70 1.06
CA MET A 1 3.97 -7.20 1.46
C MET A 1 2.96 -7.58 0.38
N LEU A 2 1.63 -7.54 0.61
CA LEU A 2 0.63 -8.01 -0.38
C LEU A 2 0.82 -7.34 -1.76
N ALA A 3 0.89 -6.01 -1.79
CA ALA A 3 1.13 -5.26 -3.02
C ALA A 3 2.50 -5.55 -3.65
N GLU A 4 3.56 -5.74 -2.85
CA GLU A 4 4.88 -6.12 -3.36
C GLU A 4 4.92 -7.55 -3.93
N ARG A 5 4.13 -8.47 -3.33
CA ARG A 5 3.98 -9.85 -3.82
C ARG A 5 3.23 -9.87 -5.14
N LEU A 6 2.13 -9.12 -5.26
CA LEU A 6 1.41 -9.00 -6.53
C LEU A 6 2.28 -8.49 -7.68
N VAL A 7 3.19 -7.54 -7.41
CA VAL A 7 4.15 -7.10 -8.43
C VAL A 7 5.18 -8.18 -8.75
N GLY A 8 5.60 -8.97 -7.77
CA GLY A 8 6.50 -10.11 -8.01
C GLY A 8 5.82 -11.28 -8.74
N ASP A 9 4.53 -11.50 -8.50
CA ASP A 9 3.80 -12.69 -8.97
C ASP A 9 3.11 -12.46 -10.33
N LEU A 10 2.69 -11.24 -10.64
CA LEU A 10 1.99 -10.90 -11.90
C LEU A 10 2.92 -10.44 -13.01
N LEU A 11 4.13 -9.98 -12.69
CA LEU A 11 5.08 -9.52 -13.69
C LEU A 11 5.86 -10.70 -14.29
N PRO A 12 6.09 -10.70 -15.61
CA PRO A 12 7.04 -11.62 -16.22
C PRO A 12 8.42 -11.49 -15.56
N PRO A 13 9.20 -12.58 -15.42
CA PRO A 13 10.47 -12.57 -14.68
C PRO A 13 11.46 -11.51 -15.15
N SER A 14 11.56 -11.26 -16.46
CA SER A 14 12.43 -10.22 -17.02
C SER A 14 12.03 -8.82 -16.58
N MET A 15 10.73 -8.54 -16.49
CA MET A 15 10.21 -7.26 -15.98
C MET A 15 10.42 -7.12 -14.48
N ALA A 16 10.16 -8.17 -13.71
CA ALA A 16 10.39 -8.16 -12.26
C ALA A 16 11.88 -7.92 -11.92
N LEU A 17 12.79 -8.58 -12.64
CA LEU A 17 14.24 -8.39 -12.49
C LEU A 17 14.67 -6.98 -12.87
N TRP A 18 14.17 -6.45 -13.99
CA TRP A 18 14.47 -5.08 -14.40
C TRP A 18 13.95 -4.05 -13.40
N LEU A 19 12.73 -4.23 -12.89
CA LEU A 19 12.14 -3.36 -11.87
C LEU A 19 13.00 -3.34 -10.60
N ALA A 20 13.42 -4.52 -10.12
CA ALA A 20 14.30 -4.64 -8.96
C ALA A 20 15.67 -3.97 -9.20
N ALA A 21 16.22 -4.09 -10.42
CA ALA A 21 17.45 -3.42 -10.82
C ALA A 21 17.30 -1.88 -10.79
N GLN A 22 16.20 -1.34 -11.29
CA GLN A 22 15.91 0.10 -11.23
C GLN A 22 15.74 0.59 -9.78
N GLU A 23 15.14 -0.21 -8.90
CA GLU A 23 15.02 0.12 -7.47
C GLU A 23 16.37 0.19 -6.77
N VAL A 24 17.26 -0.77 -7.06
CA VAL A 24 18.63 -0.76 -6.53
C VAL A 24 19.33 0.49 -6.99
N LYS A 25 19.29 0.79 -8.29
CA LYS A 25 19.88 2.00 -8.87
C LYS A 25 19.34 3.28 -8.23
N ALA A 26 18.02 3.40 -8.06
CA ALA A 26 17.40 4.56 -7.44
C ALA A 26 17.82 4.73 -5.97
N ARG A 27 18.08 3.63 -5.26
CA ARG A 27 18.48 3.64 -3.84
C ARG A 27 19.97 3.93 -3.64
N THR A 28 20.84 3.36 -4.47
CA THR A 28 22.30 3.41 -4.27
C THR A 28 22.99 4.43 -5.17
N GLY A 29 22.34 4.90 -6.23
CA GLY A 29 22.95 5.70 -7.28
C GLY A 29 23.91 4.92 -8.19
N MET A 30 24.02 3.60 -8.00
CA MET A 30 24.94 2.73 -8.74
C MET A 30 24.18 1.82 -9.71
N GLU A 31 24.77 1.54 -10.86
CA GLU A 31 24.25 0.51 -11.75
C GLU A 31 24.35 -0.87 -11.09
N PRO A 32 23.28 -1.68 -11.12
CA PRO A 32 23.31 -3.03 -10.59
C PRO A 32 24.24 -3.92 -11.42
N PHE A 33 24.96 -4.79 -10.74
CA PHE A 33 25.81 -5.80 -11.36
C PHE A 33 25.30 -7.21 -11.02
N PRO A 34 25.08 -8.09 -12.01
CA PRO A 34 25.22 -7.83 -13.45
C PRO A 34 24.16 -6.85 -13.98
N LEU A 35 24.46 -6.19 -15.10
CA LEU A 35 23.52 -5.31 -15.77
C LEU A 35 22.27 -6.08 -16.19
N VAL A 36 21.10 -5.58 -15.81
CA VAL A 36 19.81 -6.17 -16.19
C VAL A 36 19.26 -5.41 -17.40
N PRO A 37 19.06 -6.08 -18.55
CA PRO A 37 18.55 -5.42 -19.75
C PRO A 37 17.13 -4.91 -19.55
N LYS A 38 16.78 -3.82 -20.25
CA LYS A 38 15.39 -3.34 -20.32
C LYS A 38 14.54 -4.38 -21.08
N PRO A 39 13.38 -4.81 -20.56
CA PRO A 39 12.51 -5.74 -21.24
C PRO A 39 11.99 -5.17 -22.56
N GLU A 40 11.93 -6.02 -23.58
CA GLU A 40 11.33 -5.72 -24.87
C GLU A 40 9.81 -5.53 -24.75
N LYS A 41 9.27 -4.62 -25.57
CA LYS A 41 7.84 -4.33 -25.62
C LYS A 41 7.09 -5.25 -26.57
N THR A 42 7.08 -6.54 -26.26
CA THR A 42 6.21 -7.46 -27.00
C THR A 42 4.74 -7.26 -26.58
N PRO A 43 3.76 -7.62 -27.42
CA PRO A 43 2.34 -7.54 -27.06
C PRO A 43 2.02 -8.26 -25.75
N GLU A 44 2.62 -9.43 -25.53
CA GLU A 44 2.42 -10.26 -24.33
C GLU A 44 3.00 -9.58 -23.08
N MET A 45 4.18 -8.96 -23.22
CA MET A 45 4.79 -8.20 -22.13
C MET A 45 3.93 -6.98 -21.74
N LEU A 46 3.43 -6.25 -22.74
CA LEU A 46 2.55 -5.11 -22.53
C LEU A 46 1.25 -5.51 -21.82
N GLU A 47 0.64 -6.61 -22.22
CA GLU A 47 -0.58 -7.14 -21.60
C GLU A 47 -0.36 -7.50 -20.13
N ALA A 48 0.72 -8.24 -19.84
CA ALA A 48 1.07 -8.64 -18.49
C ALA A 48 1.33 -7.42 -17.57
N VAL A 49 2.11 -6.45 -18.05
CA VAL A 49 2.40 -5.22 -17.29
C VAL A 49 1.15 -4.37 -17.08
N THR A 50 0.30 -4.24 -18.10
CA THR A 50 -0.96 -3.49 -17.99
C THR A 50 -1.92 -4.15 -17.00
N THR A 51 -1.98 -5.48 -17.00
CA THR A 51 -2.77 -6.25 -16.02
C THR A 51 -2.25 -6.03 -14.61
N ALA A 52 -0.93 -6.12 -14.39
CA ALA A 52 -0.32 -5.84 -13.10
C ALA A 52 -0.58 -4.40 -12.63
N LEU A 53 -0.50 -3.40 -13.53
CA LEU A 53 -0.82 -2.00 -13.24
C LEU A 53 -2.29 -1.79 -12.85
N ARG A 54 -3.21 -2.51 -13.50
CA ARG A 54 -4.64 -2.49 -13.17
C ARG A 54 -4.87 -3.04 -11.77
N SER A 55 -4.37 -4.25 -11.49
CA SER A 55 -4.49 -4.87 -10.17
C SER A 55 -3.83 -4.04 -9.07
N LEU A 56 -2.68 -3.43 -9.35
CA LEU A 56 -2.04 -2.47 -8.44
C LEU A 56 -2.93 -1.26 -8.17
N SER A 57 -3.55 -0.69 -9.20
CA SER A 57 -4.40 0.49 -9.06
C SER A 57 -5.66 0.18 -8.24
N GLU A 58 -6.24 -1.00 -8.41
CA GLU A 58 -7.38 -1.48 -7.61
C GLU A 58 -7.01 -1.67 -6.14
N ILE A 59 -5.83 -2.23 -5.86
CA ILE A 59 -5.37 -2.50 -4.50
C ILE A 59 -4.92 -1.23 -3.79
N LEU A 60 -4.35 -0.28 -4.54
CA LEU A 60 -3.96 1.04 -4.06
C LEU A 60 -5.12 2.04 -4.05
N GLU A 61 -6.35 1.60 -4.34
CA GLU A 61 -7.52 2.47 -4.32
C GLU A 61 -7.68 3.12 -2.93
N PRO A 62 -7.84 4.45 -2.86
CA PRO A 62 -8.03 5.16 -1.59
C PRO A 62 -9.25 4.64 -0.83
N SER A 63 -9.08 4.38 0.46
CA SER A 63 -10.15 3.89 1.33
C SER A 63 -11.31 4.89 1.48
N ALA A 64 -11.11 6.17 1.17
CA ALA A 64 -12.18 7.16 1.09
C ALA A 64 -13.32 6.79 0.12
N ARG A 65 -13.05 5.93 -0.88
CA ARG A 65 -14.09 5.38 -1.78
C ARG A 65 -14.90 4.25 -1.15
N ARG A 66 -14.42 3.72 -0.02
CA ARG A 66 -14.97 2.59 0.75
C ARG A 66 -15.18 3.04 2.20
N ARG A 67 -15.87 4.17 2.38
CA ARG A 67 -16.06 4.84 3.69
C ARG A 67 -16.65 3.90 4.76
N PRO A 68 -17.69 3.09 4.47
CA PRO A 68 -18.25 2.18 5.48
C PRO A 68 -17.21 1.19 5.99
N GLU A 69 -16.41 0.61 5.09
CA GLU A 69 -15.38 -0.36 5.46
C GLU A 69 -14.23 0.31 6.21
N LEU A 70 -13.83 1.52 5.83
CA LEU A 70 -12.85 2.31 6.56
C LEU A 70 -13.30 2.57 8.01
N ALA A 71 -14.54 3.01 8.18
CA ALA A 71 -15.13 3.26 9.49
C ALA A 71 -15.13 2.00 10.37
N VAL A 72 -15.45 0.84 9.80
CA VAL A 72 -15.41 -0.45 10.49
C VAL A 72 -14.00 -0.80 10.98
N GLU A 73 -12.96 -0.59 10.17
CA GLU A 73 -11.58 -0.90 10.59
C GLU A 73 -11.08 0.05 11.69
N ILE A 74 -11.46 1.33 11.64
CA ILE A 74 -11.16 2.29 12.71
C ILE A 74 -11.91 1.92 13.99
N ALA A 75 -13.19 1.56 13.89
CA ALA A 75 -13.98 1.12 15.04
C ALA A 75 -13.39 -0.14 15.69
N LYS A 76 -12.92 -1.12 14.91
CA LYS A 76 -12.20 -2.30 15.42
C LYS A 76 -10.95 -1.91 16.20
N LEU A 77 -10.18 -0.94 15.69
CA LEU A 77 -9.00 -0.44 16.39
C LEU A 77 -9.39 0.15 17.75
N PHE A 78 -10.37 1.06 17.80
CA PHE A 78 -10.82 1.66 19.06
C PHE A 78 -11.39 0.64 20.04
N ALA A 79 -12.17 -0.33 19.55
CA ALA A 79 -12.70 -1.40 20.37
C ALA A 79 -11.59 -2.25 21.00
N ALA A 80 -10.53 -2.57 20.25
CA ALA A 80 -9.41 -3.36 20.75
C ALA A 80 -8.63 -2.69 21.90
N PHE A 81 -8.68 -1.36 21.99
CA PHE A 81 -8.06 -0.58 23.08
C PHE A 81 -9.07 -0.10 24.13
N ASN A 82 -10.30 -0.65 24.14
CA ASN A 82 -11.37 -0.30 25.07
C ASN A 82 -11.68 1.21 25.13
N LEU A 83 -11.57 1.92 24.00
CA LEU A 83 -11.86 3.36 23.93
C LEU A 83 -13.36 3.68 23.85
N TYR A 84 -14.23 2.70 24.09
CA TYR A 84 -15.67 2.92 24.06
C TYR A 84 -16.10 3.82 25.22
N THR A 85 -16.61 5.00 24.89
CA THR A 85 -16.96 6.04 25.87
C THR A 85 -18.39 5.91 26.42
N GLY A 86 -19.19 4.94 25.94
CA GLY A 86 -20.63 4.88 26.22
C GLY A 86 -21.46 5.91 25.44
N ASP A 87 -20.80 6.86 24.77
CA ASP A 87 -21.40 7.90 23.94
C ASP A 87 -21.17 7.56 22.45
N ALA A 88 -22.26 7.15 21.80
CA ALA A 88 -22.22 6.77 20.38
C ALA A 88 -21.89 7.96 19.47
N ALA A 89 -22.30 9.18 19.83
CA ALA A 89 -22.02 10.37 19.02
C ALA A 89 -20.52 10.72 19.08
N LYS A 90 -19.91 10.68 20.27
CA LYS A 90 -18.45 10.88 20.41
C LYS A 90 -17.66 9.81 19.68
N SER A 91 -18.09 8.56 19.75
CA SER A 91 -17.43 7.45 19.06
C SER A 91 -17.49 7.62 17.54
N ALA A 92 -18.63 8.07 17.00
CA ALA A 92 -18.78 8.37 15.58
C ALA A 92 -17.85 9.51 15.13
N VAL A 93 -17.77 10.60 15.89
CA VAL A 93 -16.87 11.74 15.59
C VAL A 93 -15.40 11.30 15.59
N GLN A 94 -14.98 10.47 16.55
CA GLN A 94 -13.60 9.96 16.57
C GLN A 94 -13.29 9.11 15.34
N VAL A 95 -14.24 8.28 14.90
CA VAL A 95 -14.10 7.45 13.69
C VAL A 95 -14.02 8.34 12.45
N GLU A 96 -14.81 9.40 12.36
CA GLU A 96 -14.81 10.35 11.26
C GLU A 96 -13.48 11.09 11.15
N VAL A 97 -12.95 11.63 12.26
CA VAL A 97 -11.64 12.31 12.30
C VAL A 97 -10.51 11.41 11.80
N TRP A 98 -10.50 10.15 12.23
CA TRP A 98 -9.52 9.17 11.74
C TRP A 98 -9.77 8.82 10.27
N GLY A 99 -11.04 8.72 9.87
CA GLY A 99 -11.44 8.41 8.49
C GLY A 99 -11.00 9.48 7.49
N GLU A 100 -11.07 10.76 7.86
CA GLU A 100 -10.58 11.86 7.02
C GLU A 100 -9.07 11.75 6.76
N GLN A 101 -8.29 11.46 7.81
CA GLN A 101 -6.84 11.37 7.71
C GLN A 101 -6.37 10.06 7.04
N LEU A 102 -7.13 8.98 7.22
CA LEU A 102 -6.78 7.66 6.66
C LEU A 102 -7.35 7.41 5.26
N GLY A 103 -8.30 8.23 4.82
CA GLY A 103 -9.02 8.06 3.56
C GLY A 103 -8.12 8.03 2.32
N GLU A 104 -6.94 8.67 2.37
CA GLU A 104 -5.95 8.65 1.29
C GLU A 104 -5.21 7.32 1.13
N PHE A 105 -5.18 6.49 2.19
CA PHE A 105 -4.48 5.22 2.18
C PHE A 105 -5.39 4.07 1.70
N PRO A 106 -4.80 3.02 1.10
CA PRO A 106 -5.56 1.86 0.71
C PRO A 106 -6.00 1.02 1.91
N LEU A 107 -7.22 0.47 1.83
CA LEU A 107 -7.86 -0.23 2.93
C LEU A 107 -7.05 -1.43 3.45
N PHE A 108 -6.32 -2.14 2.58
CA PHE A 108 -5.49 -3.27 3.00
C PHE A 108 -4.34 -2.84 3.92
N ALA A 109 -3.77 -1.65 3.69
CA ALA A 109 -2.67 -1.13 4.48
C ALA A 109 -3.15 -0.76 5.88
N ILE A 110 -4.31 -0.11 5.96
CA ILE A 110 -5.00 0.22 7.21
C ILE A 110 -5.32 -1.05 7.99
N ARG A 111 -5.97 -2.04 7.37
CA ARG A 111 -6.25 -3.36 8.00
C ARG A 111 -5.02 -4.04 8.57
N LYS A 112 -3.88 -3.91 7.88
CA LYS A 112 -2.62 -4.47 8.33
C LYS A 112 -2.05 -3.68 9.51
N ALA A 113 -2.07 -2.34 9.46
CA ALA A 113 -1.67 -1.48 10.56
C ALA A 113 -2.54 -1.71 11.81
N VAL A 114 -3.86 -1.87 11.66
CA VAL A 114 -4.76 -2.27 12.77
C VAL A 114 -4.27 -3.56 13.42
N ARG A 115 -4.01 -4.61 12.62
CA ARG A 115 -3.51 -5.89 13.15
C ARG A 115 -2.16 -5.78 13.84
N TRP A 116 -1.29 -4.88 13.39
CA TRP A 116 0.00 -4.62 14.05
C TRP A 116 -0.20 -3.94 15.39
N ALA A 117 -0.96 -2.85 15.44
CA ALA A 117 -1.28 -2.12 16.66
C ALA A 117 -1.90 -3.07 17.71
N VAL A 118 -2.94 -3.83 17.33
CA VAL A 118 -3.65 -4.74 18.26
C VAL A 118 -2.74 -5.84 18.83
N ARG A 119 -1.71 -6.26 18.10
CA ARG A 119 -0.79 -7.33 18.55
C ARG A 119 0.43 -6.82 19.29
N GLY A 120 0.94 -5.65 18.92
CA GLY A 120 2.25 -5.17 19.32
C GLY A 120 2.23 -4.02 20.33
N GLU A 121 1.14 -3.26 20.39
CA GLU A 121 1.06 -2.07 21.23
C GLU A 121 0.33 -2.36 22.54
N GLN A 122 0.88 -1.86 23.65
CA GLN A 122 0.23 -1.94 24.95
C GLN A 122 -0.82 -0.83 25.16
N LYS A 123 -0.80 0.21 24.32
CA LYS A 123 -1.69 1.37 24.39
C LYS A 123 -2.13 1.81 23.00
N MET A 124 -3.24 2.54 22.93
CA MET A 124 -3.72 3.09 21.66
C MET A 124 -2.62 3.97 21.01
N PRO A 125 -2.26 3.72 19.73
CA PRO A 125 -1.34 4.59 19.02
C PRO A 125 -1.96 5.97 18.77
N SER A 126 -1.11 7.00 18.76
CA SER A 126 -1.53 8.30 18.22
C SER A 126 -1.86 8.16 16.73
N LEU A 127 -2.72 9.03 16.21
CA LEU A 127 -3.07 9.05 14.79
C LEU A 127 -1.82 9.20 13.90
N ALA A 128 -0.86 10.04 14.30
CA ALA A 128 0.39 10.22 13.57
C ALA A 128 1.25 8.94 13.52
N ALA A 129 1.37 8.23 14.65
CA ALA A 129 2.09 6.94 14.69
C ALA A 129 1.40 5.90 13.80
N PHE A 130 0.06 5.83 13.87
CA PHE A 130 -0.73 4.91 13.08
C PHE A 130 -0.66 5.20 11.57
N ILE A 131 -0.60 6.47 11.17
CA ILE A 131 -0.33 6.87 9.77
C ILE A 131 1.07 6.38 9.35
N GLY A 132 2.07 6.49 10.23
CA GLY A 132 3.41 5.91 10.01
C GLY A 132 3.35 4.41 9.71
N ASP A 133 2.65 3.65 10.54
CA ASP A 133 2.46 2.21 10.36
C ASP A 133 1.68 1.88 9.08
N THR A 134 0.68 2.69 8.74
CA THR A 134 -0.10 2.53 7.50
C THR A 134 0.78 2.74 6.26
N LYS A 135 1.68 3.73 6.28
CA LYS A 135 2.68 3.95 5.23
C LYS A 135 3.64 2.77 5.10
N ILE A 136 4.11 2.22 6.23
CA ILE A 136 4.96 1.01 6.24
C ILE A 136 4.18 -0.19 5.69
N ALA A 137 2.91 -0.35 6.07
CA ALA A 137 2.04 -1.43 5.66
C ALA A 137 1.72 -1.43 4.15
N MET A 138 1.58 -0.24 3.57
CA MET A 138 1.36 -0.03 2.13
C MET A 138 2.55 -0.49 1.28
N GLY A 139 3.77 -0.38 1.82
CA GLY A 139 5.01 -0.76 1.15
C GLY A 139 5.80 0.46 0.67
N ARG A 140 7.09 0.48 1.00
CA ARG A 140 7.96 1.67 0.79
C ARG A 140 8.20 1.99 -0.68
N GLN A 141 8.10 1.02 -1.58
CA GLN A 141 8.46 1.20 -2.99
C GLN A 141 7.28 1.01 -3.96
N ILE A 142 6.07 0.76 -3.47
CA ILE A 142 4.96 0.39 -4.35
C ILE A 142 4.56 1.52 -5.31
N GLN A 143 4.61 2.77 -4.86
CA GLN A 143 4.35 3.94 -5.70
C GLN A 143 5.47 4.17 -6.72
N ALA A 144 6.73 3.98 -6.32
CA ALA A 144 7.87 4.08 -7.23
C ALA A 144 7.82 2.99 -8.31
N ARG A 145 7.50 1.74 -7.93
CA ARG A 145 7.26 0.62 -8.84
C ARG A 145 6.16 0.92 -9.84
N ARG A 146 5.00 1.38 -9.37
CA ARG A 146 3.87 1.76 -10.22
C ARG A 146 4.27 2.83 -11.23
N LYS A 147 5.02 3.85 -10.78
CA LYS A 147 5.54 4.92 -11.64
C LYS A 147 6.47 4.35 -12.72
N LEU A 148 7.47 3.55 -12.34
CA LEU A 148 8.41 2.94 -13.29
C LEU A 148 7.72 2.07 -14.35
N LEU A 149 6.71 1.28 -13.94
CA LEU A 149 5.94 0.46 -14.87
C LEU A 149 5.08 1.33 -15.80
N THR A 150 4.48 2.40 -15.29
CA THR A 150 3.68 3.34 -16.08
C THR A 150 4.54 4.08 -17.10
N ASP A 151 5.70 4.58 -16.67
CA ASP A 151 6.69 5.23 -17.54
C ASP A 151 7.19 4.24 -18.60
N TRP A 152 7.47 2.99 -18.22
CA TRP A 152 7.86 1.95 -19.17
C TRP A 152 6.78 1.71 -20.23
N VAL A 153 5.50 1.65 -19.86
CA VAL A 153 4.40 1.48 -20.82
C VAL A 153 4.29 2.68 -21.77
N ALA A 154 4.46 3.91 -21.25
CA ALA A 154 4.24 5.16 -21.99
C ALA A 154 5.37 5.54 -22.97
N MET A 155 6.60 5.07 -22.74
CA MET A 155 7.76 5.32 -23.63
C MET A 155 7.64 4.66 -25.02
#